data_AF-A0A932UCB6-F1
#
_entry.id   AF-A0A932UCB6-F1
#
_cell.length_a   1.000
_cell.length_b   1.000
_cell.length_c   1.000
_cell.angle_alpha   90.00
_cell.angle_beta   90.00
_cell.angle_gamma   90.00
#
_symmetry.space_group_name_H-M   'P 1'
#
loop_
_entity.id
_entity.type
_entity.pdbx_description
1 polymer ?
#
loop_
_entity_poly.entity_id
_entity_poly.type
_entity_poly.pdbx_seq_one_letter_code
_entity_poly.pdbx_strand_id
1 'polypeptide(L)' 'MREYLSRNNIAFTEHNVWHDLEARREFKAMGYRNVPLIIVDDVHVRGPNLMELDRLLSA' A
#
# COMPACT_ATOMS: atom_id res chain seq x y z
N MET A 1 9.14 0.57 -2.99
CA MET A 1 8.13 1.09 -2.06
C MET A 1 8.42 0.74 -0.61
N ARG A 2 8.50 -0.56 -0.27
CA ARG A 2 8.93 -1.02 1.08
C ARG A 2 10.24 -0.38 1.52
N GLU A 3 11.23 -0.36 0.63
CA GLU A 3 12.51 0.32 0.88
C GLU A 3 12.37 1.84 1.08
N TYR A 4 11.45 2.50 0.40
CA TYR A 4 11.21 3.95 0.58
C TYR A 4 10.59 4.20 1.96
N LEU A 5 9.56 3.45 2.34
CA LEU A 5 8.94 3.56 3.66
C LEU A 5 9.94 3.25 4.77
N SER A 6 10.73 2.18 4.62
CA SER A 6 11.77 1.78 5.57
C SER A 6 12.88 2.83 5.69
N ARG A 7 13.38 3.38 4.58
CA ARG A 7 14.38 4.47 4.58
C ARG A 7 13.86 5.74 5.25
N ASN A 8 12.58 6.06 5.08
CA ASN A 8 11.95 7.21 5.71
C ASN A 8 11.50 6.95 7.16
N ASN A 9 11.84 5.78 7.76
CA ASN A 9 11.40 5.39 9.11
C ASN A 9 9.89 5.42 9.31
N ILE A 10 9.15 5.14 8.25
CA ILE A 10 7.69 5.15 8.25
C ILE A 10 7.23 3.76 8.65
N ALA A 11 6.40 3.66 9.69
CA ALA A 11 5.80 2.41 10.09
C ALA A 11 4.80 1.97 9.01
N PHE A 12 4.97 0.76 8.47
CA PHE A 12 4.04 0.18 7.51
C PHE A 12 3.81 -1.28 7.82
N THR A 13 2.57 -1.74 7.58
CA THR A 13 2.24 -3.16 7.65
C THR A 13 2.24 -3.75 6.25
N GLU A 14 3.07 -4.76 6.06
CA GLU A 14 3.17 -5.45 4.78
C GLU A 14 2.23 -6.64 4.74
N HIS A 15 1.17 -6.54 3.93
CA HIS A 15 0.29 -7.66 3.64
C HIS A 15 0.61 -8.24 2.27
N ASN A 16 1.01 -9.51 2.22
CA ASN A 16 1.36 -10.18 0.98
C ASN A 16 0.16 -10.98 0.44
N VAL A 17 -0.59 -10.40 -0.50
CA VAL A 17 -1.78 -11.03 -1.12
C VAL A 17 -1.48 -12.33 -1.89
N TRP A 18 -0.21 -12.69 -2.09
CA TRP A 18 0.18 -13.98 -2.66
C TRP A 18 0.16 -15.12 -1.63
N HIS A 19 0.57 -14.82 -0.39
CA HIS A 19 0.62 -15.79 0.71
C HIS A 19 -0.60 -15.70 1.62
N ASP A 20 -1.20 -14.51 1.73
CA ASP A 20 -2.28 -14.21 2.66
C ASP A 20 -3.62 -14.19 1.92
N LEU A 21 -4.43 -15.22 2.19
CA LEU A 21 -5.73 -15.40 1.57
C LEU A 21 -6.74 -14.34 2.03
N GLU A 22 -6.64 -13.87 3.27
CA GLU A 22 -7.52 -12.83 3.81
C GLU A 22 -7.21 -11.48 3.18
N ALA A 23 -5.94 -11.08 3.14
CA ALA A 23 -5.51 -9.88 2.44
C ALA A 23 -5.88 -9.93 0.95
N ARG A 24 -5.76 -11.10 0.31
CA ARG A 24 -6.20 -11.30 -1.09
C ARG A 24 -7.71 -11.13 -1.23
N ARG A 25 -8.49 -11.60 -0.27
CA ARG A 25 -9.96 -11.46 -0.26
C ARG A 25 -10.35 -10.00 -0.10
N GLU A 26 -9.78 -9.29 0.85
CA GLU A 26 -10.01 -7.86 1.05
C GLU A 26 -9.57 -7.04 -0.16
N PHE A 27 -8.38 -7.33 -0.71
CA PHE A 27 -7.87 -6.68 -1.92
C PHE A 27 -8.82 -6.83 -3.12
N LYS A 28 -9.37 -8.05 -3.31
CA LYS A 28 -10.39 -8.29 -4.35
C LYS A 28 -11.72 -7.62 -4.01
N ALA A 29 -12.14 -7.62 -2.75
CA ALA A 29 -13.39 -7.01 -2.30
C ALA A 29 -13.39 -5.48 -2.51
N MET A 30 -12.23 -4.84 -2.31
CA MET A 30 -12.01 -3.43 -2.61
C MET A 30 -11.97 -3.13 -4.12
N GLY A 31 -12.03 -4.14 -4.99
CA GLY A 31 -12.06 -3.98 -6.45
C GLY A 31 -10.70 -3.73 -7.09
N TYR A 32 -9.61 -3.91 -6.35
CA TYR A 32 -8.25 -3.76 -6.88
C TYR A 32 -7.84 -5.00 -7.69
N ARG A 33 -7.12 -4.76 -8.79
CA ARG A 33 -6.68 -5.82 -9.73
C ARG A 33 -5.17 -5.97 -9.81
N ASN A 34 -4.41 -4.93 -9.46
CA ASN A 34 -2.96 -4.89 -9.61
C ASN A 34 -2.28 -4.42 -8.33
N VAL A 35 -1.20 -5.10 -7.96
CA VAL A 35 -0.24 -4.66 -6.94
C VAL A 35 0.87 -3.85 -7.63
N PRO A 36 1.55 -2.92 -6.94
CA PRO A 36 1.39 -2.58 -5.51
C PRO A 36 0.15 -1.70 -5.24
N LEU A 37 -0.49 -1.95 -4.10
CA LEU A 37 -1.51 -1.10 -3.50
C LEU A 37 -1.04 -0.70 -2.11
N ILE A 38 -1.25 0.56 -1.76
CA ILE A 38 -0.83 1.11 -0.48
C ILE A 38 -2.01 1.86 0.09
N ILE A 39 -2.25 1.66 1.37
CA ILE A 39 -3.36 2.26 2.10
C ILE A 39 -2.71 3.13 3.17
N VAL A 40 -2.93 4.43 3.08
CA VAL A 40 -2.47 5.39 4.09
C VAL A 40 -3.72 6.03 4.69
N ASP A 41 -3.99 5.71 5.96
CA ASP A 41 -5.24 6.05 6.66
C ASP A 41 -6.48 5.50 5.94
N ASP A 42 -7.12 6.30 5.08
CA ASP A 42 -8.28 5.94 4.25
C ASP A 42 -7.99 6.11 2.74
N VAL A 43 -6.78 6.60 2.42
CA VAL A 43 -6.38 6.90 1.04
C VAL A 43 -5.72 5.68 0.41
N HIS A 44 -6.34 5.23 -0.67
CA HIS A 44 -5.86 4.10 -1.45
C HIS A 44 -4.99 4.57 -2.63
N VAL A 45 -3.68 4.41 -2.48
CA VAL A 45 -2.70 4.69 -3.53
C VAL A 45 -2.51 3.45 -4.40
N ARG A 46 -2.94 3.54 -5.65
CA ARG A 46 -2.82 2.46 -6.64
C ARG A 46 -1.53 2.61 -7.46
N GLY A 47 -0.82 1.50 -7.67
CA GLY A 47 0.36 1.44 -8.52
C GLY A 47 1.59 2.12 -7.88
N PRO A 48 2.66 2.35 -8.67
CA PRO A 48 3.88 3.00 -8.17
C PRO A 48 3.72 4.54 -8.12
N ASN A 49 2.62 5.03 -7.54
CA ASN A 49 2.37 6.47 -7.45
C ASN A 49 3.10 7.09 -6.24
N LEU A 50 4.41 7.28 -6.40
CA LEU A 50 5.27 7.88 -5.38
C LEU A 50 4.87 9.32 -5.04
N MET A 51 4.34 10.07 -6.01
CA MET A 51 3.99 11.49 -5.85
C MET A 51 2.81 11.67 -4.87
N GLU A 52 1.81 10.80 -4.97
CA GLU A 52 0.67 10.79 -4.05
C GLU A 52 1.08 10.28 -2.67
N LEU A 53 1.93 9.25 -2.63
CA LEU A 53 2.46 8.73 -1.37
C LEU A 53 3.27 9.80 -0.62
N ASP A 54 4.18 10.48 -1.29
CA ASP A 54 5.02 11.54 -0.71
C ASP A 54 4.13 12.65 -0.13
N ARG A 55 3.10 13.06 -0.88
CA ARG A 55 2.11 14.04 -0.40
C ARG A 55 1.34 13.58 0.84
N LEU A 56 0.99 12.30 0.94
CA LEU A 56 0.29 11.74 2.10
C LEU A 56 1.19 11.60 3.33
N LEU A 57 2.49 11.35 3.12
CA LEU A 57 3.46 11.13 4.20
C LEU A 57 4.17 12.41 4.65
N SER A 58 4.14 13.47 3.84
CA SER A 58 4.75 14.78 4.13
C SER A 58 3.81 15.72 4.90
N ALA A 59 2.66 15.22 5.37
CA ALA A 59 1.65 15.97 6.12
C ALA A 59 1.91 15.97 7.63
#